data_AF-A0A2S8NR84-F1
#
_entry.id   AF-A0A2S8NR84-F1
#
_cell.length_a   1.000
_cell.length_b   1.000
_cell.length_c   1.000
_cell.angle_alpha   90.00
_cell.angle_beta   90.00
_cell.angle_gamma   90.00
#
_symmetry.space_group_name_H-M   'P 1'
#
loop_
_entity.id
_entity.type
_entity.pdbx_description
1 polymer ?
#
loop_
_entity_poly.entity_id
_entity_poly.type
_entity_poly.pdbx_seq_one_letter_code
_entity_poly.pdbx_strand_id
1 'polypeptide(L)'
;MKTLQDLIKDLTGITVEQEKINEYLASEKLDLQGANLEYACLRDANLSYTDLRGVNLSCADLEGIKITKQQLEQLTVIEENE
;
A
#
# COMPACT_ATOMS: atom_id res chain seq x y z
N MET A 1 -3.24 -0.22 -23.50
CA MET A 1 -3.07 -1.24 -22.44
C MET A 1 -2.63 -0.51 -21.20
N LYS A 2 -3.27 -0.72 -20.05
CA LYS A 2 -2.75 -0.20 -18.77
C LYS A 2 -1.48 -0.98 -18.44
N THR A 3 -0.41 -0.28 -18.09
CA THR A 3 0.82 -0.93 -17.60
C THR A 3 0.61 -1.41 -16.16
N LEU A 4 1.49 -2.28 -15.66
CA LEU A 4 1.47 -2.65 -14.25
C LEU A 4 1.56 -1.40 -13.35
N GLN A 5 2.37 -0.42 -13.75
CA GLN A 5 2.49 0.89 -13.08
C GLN A 5 1.18 1.69 -13.08
N ASP A 6 0.35 1.57 -14.10
CA ASP A 6 -0.95 2.26 -14.15
C ASP A 6 -2.00 1.58 -13.26
N LEU A 7 -1.88 0.27 -13.00
CA LEU A 7 -2.71 -0.42 -12.00
C LEU A 7 -2.27 -0.09 -10.57
N ILE A 8 -0.98 0.11 -10.35
CA ILE A 8 -0.41 0.37 -9.02
C ILE A 8 -0.83 1.75 -8.46
N LYS A 9 -1.08 2.73 -9.32
CA LYS A 9 -1.47 4.09 -8.90
C LYS A 9 -2.88 4.20 -8.32
N ASP A 10 -3.77 3.28 -8.67
CA ASP A 10 -5.16 3.25 -8.21
C ASP A 10 -5.54 1.83 -7.82
N LEU A 11 -5.39 1.56 -6.52
CA LEU A 11 -5.67 0.28 -5.88
C LEU A 11 -6.84 0.42 -4.89
N THR A 12 -7.69 1.43 -5.09
CA THR A 12 -8.82 1.75 -4.23
C THR A 12 -9.77 0.55 -4.08
N GLY A 13 -10.12 0.19 -2.84
CA GLY A 13 -11.08 -0.87 -2.55
C GLY A 13 -10.66 -2.28 -3.00
N ILE A 14 -9.36 -2.50 -3.23
CA ILE A 14 -8.88 -3.81 -3.63
C ILE A 14 -8.95 -4.81 -2.46
N THR A 15 -9.66 -5.91 -2.66
CA THR A 15 -9.61 -7.10 -1.79
C THR A 15 -8.59 -8.05 -2.39
N VAL A 16 -7.37 -8.06 -1.85
CA VAL A 16 -6.33 -8.96 -2.33
C VAL A 16 -6.22 -10.15 -1.40
N GLU A 17 -6.48 -11.34 -1.92
CA GLU A 17 -6.03 -12.57 -1.26
C GLU A 17 -4.50 -12.49 -1.11
N GLN A 18 -4.02 -12.83 0.09
CA GLN A 18 -2.66 -12.56 0.61
C GLN A 18 -1.50 -12.86 -0.34
N GLU A 19 -1.68 -13.71 -1.36
CA GLU A 19 -0.59 -14.16 -2.22
C GLU A 19 -0.25 -13.20 -3.36
N LYS A 20 -1.23 -12.53 -3.98
CA LYS A 20 -0.96 -11.75 -5.21
C LYS A 20 -0.19 -10.47 -4.94
N ILE A 21 -0.56 -9.70 -3.91
CA ILE A 21 0.16 -8.46 -3.61
C ILE A 21 1.56 -8.76 -3.09
N ASN A 22 1.74 -9.82 -2.28
CA ASN A 22 3.06 -10.23 -1.84
C ASN A 22 3.96 -10.63 -3.01
N GLU A 23 3.43 -11.25 -4.07
CA GLU A 23 4.19 -11.54 -5.28
C GLU A 23 4.62 -10.25 -6.01
N TYR A 24 3.71 -9.28 -6.16
CA TYR A 24 4.02 -7.96 -6.74
C TYR A 24 4.96 -7.11 -5.88
N LEU A 25 4.88 -7.23 -4.56
CA LEU A 25 5.69 -6.50 -3.58
C LEU A 25 7.05 -7.17 -3.31
N ALA A 26 7.16 -8.47 -3.56
CA ALA A 26 8.39 -9.23 -3.44
C ALA A 26 9.31 -9.05 -4.67
N SER A 27 8.74 -8.75 -5.84
CA SER A 27 9.52 -8.46 -7.05
C SER A 27 9.83 -6.97 -7.15
N GLU A 28 11.03 -6.59 -6.70
CA GLU A 28 11.61 -5.26 -6.84
C GLU A 28 10.95 -4.14 -6.00
N LYS A 29 11.70 -3.05 -5.81
CA LYS A 29 11.27 -1.89 -5.02
C LYS A 29 10.05 -1.25 -5.69
N LEU A 30 8.86 -1.48 -5.15
CA LEU A 30 7.61 -0.96 -5.70
C LEU A 30 7.46 0.52 -5.34
N ASP A 31 7.37 1.39 -6.35
CA ASP A 31 7.07 2.81 -6.15
C ASP A 31 5.56 3.00 -6.00
N LEU A 32 5.11 3.17 -4.75
CA LEU A 32 3.72 3.51 -4.42
C LEU A 32 3.57 5.01 -4.13
N GLN A 33 4.57 5.85 -4.45
CA GLN A 33 4.52 7.26 -4.09
C GLN A 33 3.24 7.93 -4.63
N GLY A 34 2.40 8.44 -3.73
CA GLY A 34 1.13 9.08 -4.08
C GLY A 34 0.00 8.14 -4.52
N ALA A 35 0.14 6.82 -4.35
CA ALA A 35 -0.92 5.87 -4.71
C ALA A 35 -2.15 6.00 -3.79
N ASN A 36 -3.34 5.73 -4.34
CA ASN A 36 -4.57 5.64 -3.55
C ASN A 36 -4.84 4.19 -3.13
N LEU A 37 -4.75 3.92 -1.83
CA LEU A 37 -5.08 2.64 -1.17
C LEU A 37 -6.23 2.82 -0.17
N GLU A 38 -7.06 3.83 -0.38
CA GLU A 38 -8.25 4.06 0.41
C GLU A 38 -9.16 2.82 0.41
N TYR A 39 -9.64 2.41 1.59
CA TYR A 39 -10.45 1.21 1.81
C TYR A 39 -9.79 -0.12 1.36
N ALA A 40 -8.48 -0.15 1.11
CA ALA A 40 -7.80 -1.38 0.71
C ALA A 40 -7.70 -2.38 1.87
N CYS A 41 -7.88 -3.67 1.56
CA CYS A 41 -7.59 -4.74 2.52
C CYS A 41 -6.12 -5.19 2.37
N LEU A 42 -5.25 -4.77 3.29
CA LEU A 42 -3.81 -5.02 3.26
C LEU A 42 -3.35 -5.95 4.39
N ARG A 43 -4.26 -6.73 4.97
CA ARG A 43 -3.96 -7.60 6.10
C ARG A 43 -2.79 -8.55 5.80
N ASP A 44 -1.80 -8.57 6.70
CA ASP A 44 -0.57 -9.37 6.59
C ASP A 44 0.32 -9.05 5.36
N ALA A 45 0.08 -7.95 4.65
CA ALA A 45 0.87 -7.58 3.47
C ALA A 45 2.31 -7.18 3.83
N ASN A 46 3.28 -7.61 3.02
CA ASN A 46 4.66 -7.19 3.17
C ASN A 46 5.02 -5.97 2.32
N LEU A 47 4.88 -4.78 2.90
CA LEU A 47 5.19 -3.50 2.25
C LEU A 47 6.64 -3.04 2.47
N SER A 48 7.52 -3.84 3.09
CA SER A 48 8.87 -3.42 3.50
C SER A 48 9.81 -2.99 2.35
N TYR A 49 9.48 -3.37 1.11
CA TYR A 49 10.24 -2.99 -0.09
C TYR A 49 9.59 -1.86 -0.90
N THR A 50 8.54 -1.22 -0.38
CA THR A 50 7.78 -0.18 -1.11
C THR A 50 8.15 1.25 -0.73
N ASP A 51 7.96 2.18 -1.66
CA ASP A 51 7.98 3.60 -1.34
C ASP A 51 6.57 4.09 -0.97
N LEU A 52 6.32 4.27 0.34
CA LEU A 52 4.99 4.65 0.85
C LEU A 52 4.80 6.17 0.99
N ARG A 53 5.72 7.00 0.47
CA ARG A 53 5.65 8.45 0.64
C ARG A 53 4.38 9.01 -0.02
N GLY A 54 3.52 9.64 0.77
CA GLY A 54 2.28 10.26 0.28
C GLY A 54 1.20 9.27 -0.18
N VAL A 55 1.32 7.97 0.15
CA VAL A 55 0.24 7.01 -0.08
C VAL A 55 -0.98 7.37 0.77
N ASN A 56 -2.17 7.34 0.18
CA ASN A 56 -3.41 7.42 0.93
C ASN A 56 -3.80 6.03 1.46
N LEU A 57 -3.72 5.85 2.79
CA LEU A 57 -4.13 4.63 3.50
C LEU A 57 -5.42 4.83 4.32
N SER A 58 -6.19 5.89 4.06
CA SER A 58 -7.44 6.15 4.78
C SER A 58 -8.38 4.95 4.71
N CYS A 59 -8.97 4.57 5.85
CA CYS A 59 -9.82 3.39 5.99
C CYS A 59 -9.22 2.04 5.51
N ALA A 60 -7.91 1.93 5.28
CA ALA A 60 -7.30 0.65 4.91
C ALA A 60 -7.20 -0.30 6.11
N ASP A 61 -7.40 -1.61 5.88
CA ASP A 61 -7.12 -2.63 6.88
C ASP A 61 -5.61 -2.93 6.90
N LEU A 62 -4.93 -2.41 7.92
CA LEU A 62 -3.48 -2.53 8.12
C LEU A 62 -3.09 -3.58 9.17
N GLU A 63 -4.01 -4.47 9.57
CA GLU A 63 -3.71 -5.52 10.55
C GLU A 63 -2.55 -6.41 10.05
N GLY A 64 -1.50 -6.58 10.85
CA GLY A 64 -0.39 -7.48 10.53
C GLY A 64 0.56 -7.03 9.42
N ILE A 65 0.45 -5.80 8.89
CA ILE A 65 1.34 -5.32 7.83
C ILE A 65 2.82 -5.35 8.26
N LYS A 66 3.70 -5.63 7.32
CA LYS A 66 5.16 -5.52 7.51
C LYS A 66 5.67 -4.28 6.80
N ILE A 67 6.16 -3.32 7.59
CA ILE A 67 6.85 -2.12 7.12
C ILE A 67 8.17 -1.97 7.86
N THR A 68 9.09 -1.21 7.28
CA THR A 68 10.34 -0.82 7.92
C THR A 68 10.13 0.36 8.88
N LYS A 69 11.04 0.52 9.84
CA LYS A 69 11.04 1.68 10.74
C LYS A 69 11.08 3.02 9.98
N GLN A 70 11.88 3.09 8.91
CA GLN A 70 12.01 4.28 8.09
C GLN A 70 10.70 4.63 7.36
N GLN A 71 9.93 3.64 6.91
CA GLN A 71 8.61 3.88 6.31
C GLN A 71 7.62 4.40 7.34
N LEU A 72 7.61 3.83 8.55
CA LEU A 72 6.74 4.30 9.64
C LEU A 72 6.97 5.79 9.96
N GLU A 73 8.22 6.25 9.93
CA GLU A 73 8.59 7.66 10.15
C GLU A 73 8.15 8.58 8.99
N GLN A 74 7.84 8.04 7.81
CA GLN A 74 7.42 8.79 6.63
C GLN A 74 5.91 8.76 6.38
N LEU A 75 5.18 7.85 7.06
CA LEU A 75 3.74 7.78 6.96
C LEU A 75 3.13 9.06 7.53
N THR A 76 2.23 9.66 6.77
CA THR A 76 1.39 10.77 7.25
C THR A 76 0.10 10.17 7.77
N VAL A 77 -0.22 10.42 9.05
CA VAL A 77 -1.53 10.08 9.59
C VAL A 77 -2.54 11.02 8.94
N ILE A 78 -3.46 10.45 8.18
CA ILE A 78 -4.57 11.17 7.58
C ILE A 78 -5.72 10.99 8.57
N GLU A 79 -5.94 11.97 9.44
CA GLU A 79 -7.13 11.99 10.30
C GLU A 79 -8.35 12.17 9.40
N GLU A 80 -9.29 11.23 9.45
CA GLU A 80 -10.64 11.50 8.96
C GLU A 80 -11.29 12.42 9.98
N ASN A 81 -11.56 13.66 9.56
CA ASN A 81 -12.43 14.54 10.34
C ASN A 81 -13.79 13.82 10.50
N GLU A 82 -14.19 13.57 11.75
CA GLU A 82 -15.50 12.99 12.13
C GLU A 82 -16.70 13.70 11.46
#